data_AF-A0A965Y4S5-F1
#
_entry.id   AF-A0A965Y4S5-F1
#
_cell.length_a   1.000
_cell.length_b   1.000
_cell.length_c   1.000
_cell.angle_alpha   90.00
_cell.angle_beta   90.00
_cell.angle_gamma   90.00
#
_symmetry.space_group_name_H-M   'P 1'
#
loop_
_entity.id
_entity.type
_entity.pdbx_description
1 polymer ?
#
loop_
_entity_poly.entity_id
_entity_poly.type
_entity_poly.pdbx_seq_one_letter_code
_entity_poly.pdbx_strand_id
1 'polypeptide(L)'
;AVNRASQETMVETAELLRSSGIPVEEVSVGSTPSLLLDGVLSGVTEIRPGTYVFMDADQAQVTGTYEFCAQTVLATIISRPTPERVVLDAGTKSLTYYVQTDGITGARGHGRLKEHPEIYLNRKSDEHSSFDIPEGSGLQFSIGQKIEIIPNHACPTTNLYDVIHAVRKGRVEEVWPVSCRGKSR
;
A
#
# COMPACT_ATOMS: atom_id res chain seq x y z
N ALA A 1 11.69 -3.75 17.29
CA ALA A 1 13.17 -3.88 17.22
C ALA A 1 13.82 -2.80 16.34
N VAL A 2 13.52 -2.72 15.03
CA VAL A 2 14.08 -1.66 14.15
C VAL A 2 13.51 -0.26 14.46
N ASN A 3 12.20 -0.15 14.74
CA ASN A 3 11.57 1.12 15.07
C ASN A 3 12.19 1.76 16.34
N ARG A 4 12.20 1.01 17.45
CA ARG A 4 12.77 1.49 18.71
C ARG A 4 14.22 1.96 18.58
N ALA A 5 15.07 1.17 17.93
CA ALA A 5 16.48 1.55 17.70
C ALA A 5 16.62 2.87 16.90
N SER A 6 15.74 3.10 15.91
CA SER A 6 15.74 4.35 15.15
C SER A 6 15.35 5.56 16.00
N GLN A 7 14.39 5.40 16.91
CA GLN A 7 13.99 6.46 17.83
C GLN A 7 15.08 6.75 18.88
N GLU A 8 15.67 5.70 19.47
CA GLU A 8 16.79 5.82 20.42
C GLU A 8 17.96 6.58 19.78
N THR A 9 18.36 6.18 18.56
CA THR A 9 19.43 6.85 17.82
C THR A 9 19.16 8.35 17.61
N MET A 10 17.93 8.71 17.23
CA MET A 10 17.57 10.11 16.98
C MET A 10 17.54 10.95 18.26
N VAL A 11 17.02 10.39 19.36
CA VAL A 11 16.99 11.06 20.67
C VAL A 11 18.41 11.24 21.22
N GLU A 12 19.23 10.19 21.20
CA GLU A 12 20.62 10.23 21.64
C GLU A 12 21.43 11.26 20.83
N THR A 13 21.25 11.29 19.50
CA THR A 13 21.91 12.29 18.64
C THR A 13 21.52 13.71 19.02
N ALA A 14 20.24 13.95 19.30
CA ALA A 14 19.75 15.26 19.72
C ALA A 14 20.32 15.68 21.08
N GLU A 15 20.43 14.75 22.04
CA GLU A 15 21.05 15.00 23.34
C GLU A 15 22.55 15.33 23.21
N LEU A 16 23.27 14.61 22.35
CA LEU A 16 24.69 14.88 22.06
C LEU A 16 24.88 16.29 21.49
N LEU A 17 24.05 16.69 20.53
CA LEU A 17 24.08 18.04 19.96
C LEU A 17 23.79 19.11 21.02
N ARG A 18 22.75 18.93 21.84
CA ARG A 18 22.39 19.83 22.94
C ARG A 18 23.52 19.97 23.96
N SER A 19 24.16 18.86 24.34
CA SER A 19 25.30 18.86 25.27
C SER A 19 26.52 19.61 24.72
N SER A 20 26.62 19.71 23.39
CA SER A 20 27.68 20.45 22.69
C SER A 20 27.31 21.93 22.46
N GLY A 21 26.21 22.41 23.04
CA GLY A 21 25.73 23.80 22.89
C GLY A 21 25.00 24.07 21.57
N ILE A 22 24.66 23.04 20.78
CA ILE A 22 23.89 23.18 19.54
C ILE A 22 22.41 22.95 19.88
N PRO A 23 21.53 23.97 19.75
CA PRO A 23 20.12 23.80 20.05
C PRO A 23 19.46 22.86 19.03
N VAL A 24 18.70 21.89 19.55
CA VAL A 24 17.84 21.01 18.75
C VAL A 24 16.42 21.16 19.28
N GLU A 25 15.57 21.81 18.50
CA GLU A 25 14.16 22.06 18.86
C GLU A 25 13.27 20.87 18.51
N GLU A 26 13.63 20.12 17.47
CA GLU A 26 12.81 19.05 16.92
C GLU A 26 13.59 17.74 16.76
N VAL A 27 12.97 16.65 17.20
CA VAL A 27 13.42 15.28 16.95
C VAL A 27 12.28 14.56 16.25
N SER A 28 12.38 14.46 14.93
CA SER A 28 11.30 13.95 14.10
C SER A 28 11.62 12.53 13.60
N VAL A 29 10.68 11.61 13.79
CA VAL A 29 10.82 10.19 13.39
C VAL A 29 9.60 9.73 12.60
N GLY A 30 9.64 8.56 11.97
CA GLY A 30 8.41 7.91 11.55
C GLY A 30 8.50 7.07 10.29
N SER A 31 7.73 5.99 10.33
CA SER A 31 7.23 5.25 9.19
C SER A 31 5.84 4.74 9.59
N THR A 32 4.96 4.43 8.64
CA THR A 32 3.66 3.83 8.98
C THR A 32 3.82 2.51 9.75
N PRO A 33 4.66 1.54 9.33
CA PRO A 33 4.88 0.31 10.10
C PRO A 33 5.38 0.57 11.52
N SER A 34 6.31 1.53 11.67
CA SER A 34 6.88 1.88 12.98
C SER A 34 5.80 2.24 13.99
N LEU A 35 4.90 3.16 13.62
CA LEU A 35 3.87 3.67 14.53
C LEU A 35 2.75 2.68 14.81
N LEU A 36 2.59 1.66 13.95
CA LEU A 36 1.64 0.57 14.18
C LEU A 36 2.15 -0.46 15.19
N LEU A 37 3.47 -0.55 15.39
CA LEU A 37 4.11 -1.62 16.15
C LEU A 37 4.60 -1.22 17.55
N ASP A 38 5.14 -0.03 17.71
CA ASP A 38 5.70 0.44 18.99
C ASP A 38 5.23 1.87 19.32
N GLY A 39 5.31 2.25 20.59
CA GLY A 39 5.05 3.61 21.04
C GLY A 39 6.13 4.62 20.61
N VAL A 40 5.83 5.90 20.84
CA VAL A 40 6.75 7.02 20.60
C VAL A 40 7.57 7.28 21.87
N LEU A 41 8.89 7.29 21.76
CA LEU A 41 9.79 7.54 22.89
C LEU A 41 9.73 9.00 23.34
N SER A 42 9.94 9.20 24.64
CA SER A 42 10.17 10.54 25.19
C SER A 42 11.37 11.20 24.50
N GLY A 43 11.26 12.49 24.19
CA GLY A 43 12.28 13.24 23.45
C GLY A 43 12.01 13.35 21.93
N VAL A 44 11.17 12.47 21.36
CA VAL A 44 10.60 12.65 20.02
C VAL A 44 9.53 13.73 20.07
N THR A 45 9.57 14.68 19.12
CA THR A 45 8.65 15.82 19.07
C THR A 45 7.69 15.77 17.88
N GLU A 46 8.04 15.04 16.81
CA GLU A 46 7.21 14.90 15.61
C GLU A 46 7.22 13.45 15.09
N ILE A 47 6.06 13.01 14.55
CA ILE A 47 5.90 11.76 13.82
C ILE A 47 5.52 12.01 12.35
N ARG A 48 6.12 11.28 11.41
CA ARG A 48 5.92 11.47 9.95
C ARG A 48 5.39 10.23 9.21
N PRO A 49 4.27 9.61 9.60
CA PRO A 49 3.66 8.55 8.79
C PRO A 49 2.96 9.13 7.55
N GLY A 50 2.99 8.39 6.45
CA GLY A 50 2.35 8.79 5.20
C GLY A 50 1.32 7.77 4.72
N THR A 51 1.76 6.54 4.49
CA THR A 51 0.92 5.46 3.92
C THR A 51 -0.33 5.15 4.72
N TYR A 52 -0.33 5.42 6.04
CA TYR A 52 -1.42 5.09 6.96
C TYR A 52 -2.82 5.59 6.53
N VAL A 53 -2.89 6.67 5.75
CA VAL A 53 -4.17 7.22 5.27
C VAL A 53 -4.88 6.30 4.27
N PHE A 54 -4.12 5.50 3.52
CA PHE A 54 -4.64 4.56 2.54
C PHE A 54 -4.41 3.11 2.94
N MET A 55 -3.30 2.83 3.62
CA MET A 55 -2.71 1.51 3.76
C MET A 55 -2.52 0.83 2.40
N ASP A 56 -1.95 -0.37 2.39
CA ASP A 56 -1.73 -1.17 1.20
C ASP A 56 -1.45 -2.62 1.60
N ALA A 57 -1.31 -3.52 0.61
CA ALA A 57 -1.08 -4.93 0.92
C ALA A 57 0.26 -5.18 1.62
N ASP A 58 1.25 -4.29 1.45
CA ASP A 58 2.53 -4.34 2.16
C ASP A 58 2.33 -3.99 3.65
N GLN A 59 1.58 -2.92 3.97
CA GLN A 59 1.22 -2.58 5.36
C GLN A 59 0.31 -3.63 6.02
N ALA A 60 -0.53 -4.31 5.24
CA ALA A 60 -1.39 -5.39 5.73
C ALA A 60 -0.59 -6.59 6.29
N GLN A 61 0.65 -6.82 5.81
CA GLN A 61 1.51 -7.86 6.37
C GLN A 61 1.94 -7.55 7.81
N VAL A 62 2.00 -6.27 8.17
CA VAL A 62 2.37 -5.80 9.51
C VAL A 62 1.17 -5.81 10.45
N THR A 63 0.00 -5.37 9.97
CA THR A 63 -1.22 -5.31 10.79
C THR A 63 -1.97 -6.64 10.89
N GLY A 64 -1.67 -7.59 9.99
CA GLY A 64 -2.35 -8.88 9.91
C GLY A 64 -3.77 -8.81 9.32
N THR A 65 -4.19 -7.67 8.77
CA THR A 65 -5.51 -7.49 8.17
C THR A 65 -5.47 -6.54 6.97
N TYR A 66 -6.34 -6.78 5.99
CA TYR A 66 -6.54 -5.92 4.82
C TYR A 66 -7.70 -4.93 5.01
N GLU A 67 -8.43 -5.01 6.12
CA GLU A 67 -9.63 -4.19 6.40
C GLU A 67 -9.34 -2.68 6.31
N PHE A 68 -8.14 -2.26 6.72
CA PHE A 68 -7.73 -0.86 6.72
C PHE A 68 -7.21 -0.37 5.36
N CYS A 69 -7.13 -1.24 4.34
CA CYS A 69 -6.72 -0.87 2.99
C CYS A 69 -7.85 -0.11 2.27
N ALA A 70 -7.81 1.22 2.38
CA ALA A 70 -8.79 2.12 1.79
C ALA A 70 -8.54 2.39 0.30
N GLN A 71 -7.29 2.31 -0.18
CA GLN A 71 -6.98 2.49 -1.60
C GLN A 71 -7.12 1.18 -2.37
N THR A 72 -7.87 1.23 -3.47
CA THR A 72 -7.98 0.14 -4.44
C THR A 72 -7.87 0.67 -5.87
N VAL A 73 -7.52 -0.23 -6.79
CA VAL A 73 -7.65 -0.02 -8.23
C VAL A 73 -8.84 -0.85 -8.71
N LEU A 74 -9.83 -0.18 -9.29
CA LEU A 74 -10.99 -0.85 -9.89
C LEU A 74 -10.60 -1.39 -11.28
N ALA A 75 -10.71 -2.69 -11.47
CA ALA A 75 -10.41 -3.37 -12.72
C ALA A 75 -11.62 -4.14 -13.26
N THR A 76 -11.61 -4.45 -14.54
CA THR A 76 -12.59 -5.29 -15.23
C THR A 76 -11.97 -6.62 -15.59
N ILE A 77 -12.72 -7.70 -15.39
CA ILE A 77 -12.37 -8.99 -15.99
C ILE A 77 -12.60 -8.92 -17.49
N ILE A 78 -11.54 -9.05 -18.28
CA ILE A 78 -11.61 -8.94 -19.75
C ILE A 78 -11.38 -10.27 -20.46
N SER A 79 -10.84 -11.28 -19.77
CA SER A 79 -10.66 -12.60 -20.37
C SER A 79 -10.63 -13.72 -19.33
N ARG A 80 -11.07 -14.91 -19.75
CA ARG A 80 -10.98 -16.19 -19.02
C ARG A 80 -10.48 -17.28 -19.97
N PRO A 81 -9.16 -17.37 -20.22
CA PRO A 81 -8.61 -18.31 -21.19
C PRO A 81 -8.66 -19.77 -20.73
N THR A 82 -8.77 -20.01 -19.42
CA THR A 82 -9.01 -21.34 -18.82
C THR A 82 -10.04 -21.21 -17.69
N PRO A 83 -10.61 -22.31 -17.17
CA PRO A 83 -11.49 -22.26 -16.00
C PRO A 83 -10.82 -21.63 -14.77
N GLU A 84 -9.50 -21.78 -14.62
CA GLU A 84 -8.74 -21.33 -13.44
C GLU A 84 -8.22 -19.90 -13.60
N ARG A 85 -7.91 -19.45 -14.83
CA ARG A 85 -7.26 -18.16 -15.05
C ARG A 85 -8.24 -17.02 -15.31
N VAL A 86 -8.01 -15.90 -14.62
CA VAL A 86 -8.74 -14.64 -14.82
C VAL A 86 -7.76 -13.54 -15.22
N VAL A 87 -8.09 -12.78 -16.27
CA VAL A 87 -7.28 -11.65 -16.77
C VAL A 87 -8.04 -10.34 -16.57
N LEU A 88 -7.33 -9.35 -16.02
CA LEU A 88 -7.84 -8.01 -15.72
C LEU A 88 -7.23 -6.96 -16.65
N ASP A 89 -7.94 -5.86 -16.87
CA ASP A 89 -7.50 -4.66 -17.60
C ASP A 89 -6.61 -3.69 -16.78
N ALA A 90 -5.98 -4.19 -15.70
CA ALA A 90 -5.12 -3.42 -14.83
C ALA A 90 -3.70 -4.00 -14.82
N GLY A 91 -2.76 -3.33 -15.48
CA GLY A 91 -1.35 -3.74 -15.59
C GLY A 91 -0.40 -2.85 -14.79
N THR A 92 0.86 -2.72 -15.22
CA THR A 92 1.88 -1.87 -14.58
C THR A 92 1.54 -0.38 -14.62
N LYS A 93 0.75 0.04 -15.61
CA LYS A 93 0.23 1.41 -15.72
C LYS A 93 -0.91 1.70 -14.75
N SER A 94 -1.42 0.68 -14.08
CA SER A 94 -2.45 0.79 -13.04
C SER A 94 -1.92 0.41 -11.65
N LEU A 95 -1.00 -0.56 -11.58
CA LEU A 95 -0.45 -1.18 -10.38
C LEU A 95 1.07 -1.32 -10.56
N THR A 96 1.86 -0.53 -9.84
CA THR A 96 3.31 -0.45 -10.02
C THR A 96 4.01 -1.80 -9.99
N TYR A 97 5.08 -2.02 -10.78
CA TYR A 97 5.70 -3.35 -10.92
C TYR A 97 6.39 -3.87 -9.66
N TYR A 98 6.92 -2.99 -8.82
CA TYR A 98 7.71 -3.34 -7.64
C TYR A 98 6.96 -4.26 -6.67
N VAL A 99 7.69 -5.22 -6.11
CA VAL A 99 7.22 -6.15 -5.08
C VAL A 99 8.29 -6.19 -4.01
N GLN A 100 7.92 -5.86 -2.77
CA GLN A 100 8.79 -6.03 -1.62
C GLN A 100 8.92 -7.53 -1.32
N THR A 101 10.13 -8.10 -1.47
CA THR A 101 10.37 -9.53 -1.20
C THR A 101 10.91 -9.80 0.19
N ASP A 102 11.47 -8.79 0.86
CA ASP A 102 12.17 -8.93 2.14
C ASP A 102 11.59 -8.01 3.21
N GLY A 103 11.83 -8.35 4.48
CA GLY A 103 11.41 -7.55 5.63
C GLY A 103 9.95 -7.76 6.04
N ILE A 104 9.47 -6.92 6.97
CA ILE A 104 8.17 -7.10 7.64
C ILE A 104 6.96 -6.73 6.78
N THR A 105 7.19 -6.07 5.63
CA THR A 105 6.15 -5.63 4.70
C THR A 105 6.15 -6.43 3.39
N GLY A 106 6.78 -7.60 3.34
CA GLY A 106 6.89 -8.38 2.12
C GLY A 106 5.57 -9.06 1.71
N ALA A 107 4.95 -8.61 0.61
CA ALA A 107 3.73 -9.21 0.07
C ALA A 107 4.01 -10.08 -1.17
N ARG A 108 3.23 -11.15 -1.34
CA ARG A 108 3.32 -12.04 -2.51
C ARG A 108 2.54 -11.47 -3.70
N GLY A 109 3.16 -11.47 -4.88
CA GLY A 109 2.50 -11.08 -6.12
C GLY A 109 2.41 -9.57 -6.32
N HIS A 110 1.45 -9.11 -7.12
CA HIS A 110 1.36 -7.72 -7.60
C HIS A 110 0.12 -6.95 -7.13
N GLY A 111 -0.50 -7.38 -6.03
CA GLY A 111 -1.73 -6.83 -5.47
C GLY A 111 -2.66 -7.94 -4.98
N ARG A 112 -3.67 -7.59 -4.17
CA ARG A 112 -4.67 -8.53 -3.62
C ARG A 112 -6.07 -8.20 -4.10
N LEU A 113 -6.93 -9.20 -4.26
CA LEU A 113 -8.35 -8.93 -4.46
C LEU A 113 -8.95 -8.48 -3.12
N LYS A 114 -9.67 -7.35 -3.08
CA LYS A 114 -10.21 -6.82 -1.83
C LYS A 114 -11.19 -7.77 -1.14
N GLU A 115 -12.08 -8.38 -1.90
CA GLU A 115 -13.08 -9.34 -1.38
C GLU A 115 -12.50 -10.73 -1.12
N HIS A 116 -11.34 -11.05 -1.71
CA HIS A 116 -10.64 -12.33 -1.57
C HIS A 116 -9.14 -12.12 -1.37
N PRO A 117 -8.69 -11.57 -0.22
CA PRO A 117 -7.29 -11.17 -0.03
C PRO A 117 -6.27 -12.31 -0.08
N GLU A 118 -6.72 -13.56 0.05
CA GLU A 118 -5.92 -14.75 -0.19
C GLU A 118 -5.47 -14.88 -1.66
N ILE A 119 -6.22 -14.29 -2.59
CA ILE A 119 -5.91 -14.26 -4.02
C ILE A 119 -5.05 -13.04 -4.34
N TYR A 120 -3.96 -13.28 -5.06
CA TYR A 120 -3.05 -12.24 -5.54
C TYR A 120 -2.81 -12.34 -7.03
N LEU A 121 -2.44 -11.20 -7.61
CA LEU A 121 -2.03 -11.13 -9.01
C LEU A 121 -0.67 -11.79 -9.18
N ASN A 122 -0.62 -12.89 -9.93
CA ASN A 122 0.58 -13.70 -10.13
C ASN A 122 1.35 -13.36 -11.41
N ARG A 123 0.73 -12.59 -12.31
CA ARG A 123 1.35 -12.09 -13.55
C ARG A 123 0.91 -10.66 -13.80
N LYS A 124 1.80 -9.89 -14.42
CA LYS A 124 1.54 -8.50 -14.82
C LYS A 124 2.32 -8.12 -16.07
N SER A 125 1.67 -7.34 -16.92
CA SER A 125 2.19 -6.68 -18.12
C SER A 125 1.77 -5.20 -18.08
N ASP A 126 2.00 -4.44 -19.15
CA ASP A 126 1.66 -3.01 -19.21
C ASP A 126 0.20 -2.70 -18.86
N GLU A 127 -0.74 -3.38 -19.52
CA GLU A 127 -2.18 -3.11 -19.41
C GLU A 127 -2.97 -4.29 -18.81
N HIS A 128 -2.30 -5.43 -18.56
CA HIS A 128 -2.99 -6.63 -18.08
C HIS A 128 -2.32 -7.20 -16.84
N SER A 129 -3.14 -7.75 -15.96
CA SER A 129 -2.70 -8.66 -14.89
C SER A 129 -3.58 -9.91 -14.88
N SER A 130 -3.11 -10.95 -14.20
CA SER A 130 -3.92 -12.15 -14.00
C SER A 130 -3.72 -12.75 -12.62
N PHE A 131 -4.72 -13.50 -12.20
CA PHE A 131 -4.66 -14.40 -11.05
C PHE A 131 -5.27 -15.75 -11.45
N ASP A 132 -4.93 -16.77 -10.67
CA ASP A 132 -5.53 -18.10 -10.80
C ASP A 132 -6.51 -18.30 -9.62
N ILE A 133 -7.68 -18.87 -9.91
CA ILE A 133 -8.71 -19.23 -8.94
C ILE A 133 -8.20 -20.43 -8.15
N PRO A 134 -8.15 -20.38 -6.81
CA PRO A 134 -7.74 -21.53 -6.01
C PRO A 134 -8.65 -22.73 -6.26
N GLU A 135 -8.04 -23.90 -6.45
CA GLU A 135 -8.76 -25.16 -6.65
C GLU A 135 -9.71 -25.42 -5.46
N GLY A 136 -10.93 -25.86 -5.76
CA GLY A 136 -11.94 -26.16 -4.73
C GLY A 136 -12.54 -24.94 -4.02
N SER A 137 -12.15 -23.71 -4.36
CA SER A 137 -12.70 -22.49 -3.73
C SER A 137 -14.19 -22.24 -4.03
N GLY A 138 -14.71 -22.80 -5.11
CA GLY A 138 -16.08 -22.56 -5.58
C GLY A 138 -16.31 -21.15 -6.14
N LEU A 139 -15.29 -20.29 -6.15
CA LEU A 139 -15.40 -18.91 -6.61
C LEU A 139 -15.67 -18.85 -8.12
N GLN A 140 -16.58 -17.96 -8.50
CA GLN A 140 -16.98 -17.75 -9.89
C GLN A 140 -16.74 -16.30 -10.28
N PHE A 141 -16.12 -16.14 -11.44
CA PHE A 141 -15.75 -14.85 -11.99
C PHE A 141 -16.27 -14.72 -13.43
N SER A 142 -16.85 -13.60 -13.81
CA SER A 142 -17.44 -13.41 -15.15
C SER A 142 -16.76 -12.30 -15.92
N ILE A 143 -16.56 -12.48 -17.23
CA ILE A 143 -16.09 -11.39 -18.11
C ILE A 143 -17.07 -10.20 -17.97
N GLY A 144 -16.53 -9.00 -17.83
CA GLY A 144 -17.26 -7.77 -17.55
C GLY A 144 -17.45 -7.46 -16.06
N GLN A 145 -17.21 -8.41 -15.16
CA GLN A 145 -17.26 -8.17 -13.72
C GLN A 145 -16.20 -7.15 -13.30
N LYS A 146 -16.58 -6.25 -12.39
CA LYS A 146 -15.66 -5.30 -11.76
C LYS A 146 -15.09 -5.89 -10.47
N ILE A 147 -13.79 -5.75 -10.26
CA ILE A 147 -13.08 -6.20 -9.06
C ILE A 147 -12.19 -5.05 -8.56
N GLU A 148 -12.14 -4.90 -7.23
CA GLU A 148 -11.21 -3.99 -6.57
C GLU A 148 -9.90 -4.72 -6.20
N ILE A 149 -8.77 -4.12 -6.57
CA ILE A 149 -7.43 -4.64 -6.28
C ILE A 149 -6.77 -3.72 -5.25
N ILE A 150 -6.39 -4.26 -4.10
CA ILE A 150 -5.53 -3.57 -3.14
C ILE A 150 -4.10 -3.58 -3.72
N PRO A 151 -3.48 -2.42 -3.99
CA PRO A 151 -2.12 -2.37 -4.49
C PRO A 151 -1.14 -2.86 -3.41
N ASN A 152 0.03 -3.36 -3.81
CA ASN A 152 1.11 -3.65 -2.85
C ASN A 152 1.58 -2.38 -2.16
N HIS A 153 1.79 -1.32 -2.95
CA HIS A 153 2.26 -0.05 -2.44
C HIS A 153 1.39 1.12 -2.93
N ALA A 154 0.73 1.78 -1.99
CA ALA A 154 -0.20 2.89 -2.25
C ALA A 154 0.48 4.10 -2.91
N CYS A 155 1.62 4.54 -2.37
CA CYS A 155 2.29 5.79 -2.77
C CYS A 155 2.64 5.83 -4.28
N PRO A 156 3.38 4.86 -4.83
CA PRO A 156 3.73 4.91 -6.26
C PRO A 156 2.51 4.59 -7.14
N THR A 157 1.51 3.84 -6.65
CA THR A 157 0.25 3.62 -7.36
C THR A 157 -0.49 4.93 -7.55
N THR A 158 -0.62 5.75 -6.50
CA THR A 158 -1.25 7.08 -6.56
C THR A 158 -0.58 7.99 -7.60
N ASN A 159 0.73 7.90 -7.76
CA ASN A 159 1.47 8.69 -8.75
C ASN A 159 1.17 8.32 -10.22
N LEU A 160 0.46 7.22 -10.48
CA LEU A 160 0.03 6.81 -11.83
C LEU A 160 -1.29 7.49 -12.27
N TYR A 161 -2.06 8.05 -11.34
CA TYR A 161 -3.40 8.57 -11.62
C TYR A 161 -3.48 10.08 -11.44
N ASP A 162 -4.25 10.75 -12.30
CA ASP A 162 -4.53 12.19 -12.16
C ASP A 162 -5.55 12.50 -11.05
N VAL A 163 -6.41 11.53 -10.70
CA VAL A 163 -7.47 11.68 -9.70
C VAL A 163 -7.68 10.41 -8.87
N ILE A 164 -8.21 10.57 -7.66
CA ILE A 164 -8.71 9.49 -6.80
C ILE A 164 -10.22 9.66 -6.67
N HIS A 165 -10.98 8.57 -6.79
CA HIS A 165 -12.43 8.59 -6.59
C HIS A 165 -12.74 8.22 -5.14
N ALA A 166 -13.28 9.15 -4.35
CA ALA A 166 -13.67 8.90 -2.98
C ALA A 166 -15.06 8.23 -2.95
N VAL A 167 -15.11 7.00 -2.43
CA VAL A 167 -16.31 6.16 -2.47
C VAL A 167 -16.87 5.96 -1.07
N ARG A 168 -18.18 6.19 -0.91
CA ARG A 168 -18.93 5.87 0.31
C ARG A 168 -20.17 5.07 -0.04
N LYS A 169 -20.41 3.96 0.69
CA LYS A 169 -21.58 3.08 0.48
C LYS A 169 -21.78 2.68 -1.00
N GLY A 170 -20.67 2.38 -1.69
CA GLY A 170 -20.67 1.96 -3.09
C GLY A 170 -20.96 3.06 -4.12
N ARG A 171 -20.91 4.34 -3.73
CA ARG A 171 -21.10 5.48 -4.64
C ARG A 171 -19.92 6.44 -4.56
N VAL A 172 -19.51 6.99 -5.70
CA VAL A 172 -18.54 8.09 -5.75
C VAL A 172 -19.21 9.33 -5.17
N GLU A 173 -18.64 9.89 -4.11
CA GLU A 173 -19.09 11.14 -3.49
C GLU A 173 -18.23 12.32 -3.94
N GLU A 174 -16.93 12.10 -4.11
CA GLU A 174 -15.97 13.12 -4.49
C GLU A 174 -14.91 12.57 -5.45
N VAL A 175 -14.26 13.48 -6.18
CA VAL A 175 -13.11 13.19 -7.02
C VAL A 175 -11.97 14.12 -6.61
N TRP A 176 -10.91 13.56 -6.06
CA TRP A 176 -9.76 14.32 -5.57
C TRP A 176 -8.66 14.39 -6.62
N PRO A 177 -8.20 15.57 -7.03
CA PRO A 177 -7.04 15.67 -7.90
C PRO A 177 -5.76 15.24 -7.18
N VAL A 178 -4.91 14.47 -7.87
CA VAL A 178 -3.55 14.16 -7.41
C VAL A 178 -2.64 15.32 -7.83
N SER A 179 -2.77 16.45 -7.12
CA SER A 179 -2.15 17.74 -7.48
C SER A 179 -0.63 17.69 -7.63
N CYS A 180 0.03 16.74 -6.95
CA CYS A 180 1.48 16.57 -6.97
C CYS A 180 1.98 15.44 -7.88
N ARG A 181 1.13 14.90 -8.77
CA ARG A 181 1.54 13.82 -9.67
C ARG A 181 2.79 14.21 -10.49
N GLY A 182 3.81 13.35 -10.45
CA GLY A 182 5.05 13.53 -11.21
C GLY A 182 5.91 14.73 -10.80
N LYS A 183 5.68 15.33 -9.62
CA LYS A 183 6.45 16.48 -9.11
C LYS A 183 7.73 16.05 -8.38
N SER A 184 8.54 15.20 -9.02
CA SER A 184 9.84 14.74 -8.53
C SER A 184 10.97 15.46 -9.26
N ARG A 185 11.12 16.76 -9.03
CA ARG A 185 12.09 17.64 -9.70
C ARG A 185 13.27 17.99 -8.80
#